data_AF-A0A2D5S5I4-F1
#
_entry.id   AF-A0A2D5S5I4-F1
#
_cell.length_a   1.000
_cell.length_b   1.000
_cell.length_c   1.000
_cell.angle_alpha   90.00
_cell.angle_beta   90.00
_cell.angle_gamma   90.00
#
_symmetry.space_group_name_H-M   'P 1'
#
loop_
_entity.id
_entity.type
_entity.pdbx_description
1 polymer ?
#
loop_
_entity_poly.entity_id
_entity_poly.type
_entity_poly.pdbx_seq_one_letter_code
_entity_poly.pdbx_strand_id
1 'polypeptide(L)'
;MNADTFWITSTAILFVSLVTALAGVRPLPRGGRHCRHCGYDLTATPDEHRRCSECGRSLIGSVDESPASPAQIRRRHFCRRWGFLGIATACVMLVVTLALDLRRLPFTPTDWLVSVDVPIAIRLSDDLSAPVFQEVDRRRCAGSLPLERLQTISQGVLDRLDEPRHGGATGRKLLVEGWGAGLVADEDFFAIPSLWPTITLTPERSSTHEMNFRLDLKGDLQVDRYQSILAARAAPLRLEVRVASRSLSNYEAPFPVRTRTDTPWPPNQAFGNDRDVTWRADGVAFPLGAQELSVTVEIALIERGGTRRSESRRHELSTPIEILQVPPPEVRADVADCEAIAADLEAHSRLQVGSDGFTTTLTLGMARHHPAILGTPRIELESDVDGESRTVLIDLDHLNQSGGVLHYPSIEEQRRTTARNREGDPSKNGFLRGYRIPEFHGLSEGTRITLRFDSNDLDLFKWAGRVDRSARFGEPGIAIPPELSVVRPCRFEIEIPVLKSHD
;
A
#
# COMPACT_ATOMS: atom_id res chain seq x y z
N MET A 1 9.57 -34.18 -3.79
CA MET A 1 10.89 -34.80 -4.03
C MET A 1 11.88 -33.68 -4.27
N ASN A 2 13.00 -33.64 -3.53
CA ASN A 2 13.99 -32.58 -3.67
C ASN A 2 14.73 -32.72 -5.01
N ALA A 3 15.18 -31.60 -5.59
CA ALA A 3 15.94 -31.59 -6.85
C ALA A 3 17.16 -32.53 -6.79
N ASP A 4 17.81 -32.62 -5.62
CA ASP A 4 18.93 -33.52 -5.38
C ASP A 4 18.54 -35.00 -5.57
N THR A 5 17.31 -35.39 -5.22
CA THR A 5 16.80 -36.75 -5.45
C THR A 5 16.67 -37.05 -6.94
N PHE A 6 16.20 -36.09 -7.75
CA PHE A 6 16.10 -36.25 -9.21
C PHE A 6 17.47 -36.33 -9.89
N TRP A 7 18.45 -35.55 -9.42
CA TRP A 7 19.83 -35.62 -9.89
C TRP A 7 20.45 -37.00 -9.60
N ILE A 8 20.29 -37.49 -8.37
CA ILE A 8 20.81 -38.80 -7.95
C ILE A 8 20.14 -39.93 -8.75
N THR A 9 18.82 -39.93 -8.88
CA THR A 9 18.10 -40.97 -9.62
C THR A 9 18.45 -40.95 -11.11
N SER A 10 18.47 -39.78 -11.74
CA SER A 10 18.81 -39.67 -13.17
C SER A 10 20.24 -40.12 -13.45
N THR A 11 21.19 -39.77 -12.58
CA THR A 11 22.59 -40.20 -12.69
C THR A 11 22.74 -41.72 -12.47
N ALA A 12 22.03 -42.28 -11.49
CA ALA A 12 22.02 -43.72 -11.23
C ALA A 12 21.42 -44.50 -12.41
N ILE A 13 20.30 -44.04 -12.97
CA ILE A 13 19.68 -44.65 -14.16
C ILE A 13 20.62 -44.57 -15.35
N LEU A 14 21.27 -43.42 -15.59
CA LEU A 14 22.25 -43.26 -16.66
C LEU A 14 23.40 -44.27 -16.50
N PHE A 15 23.96 -44.38 -15.30
CA PHE A 15 25.07 -45.29 -15.00
C PHE A 15 24.69 -46.76 -15.20
N VAL A 16 23.55 -47.20 -14.63
CA VAL A 16 23.06 -48.58 -14.78
C VAL A 16 22.77 -48.89 -16.26
N SER A 17 22.17 -47.94 -16.98
CA SER A 17 21.87 -48.08 -18.41
C SER A 17 23.13 -48.16 -19.27
N LEU A 18 24.14 -47.36 -18.94
CA LEU A 18 25.46 -47.39 -19.59
C LEU A 18 26.17 -48.73 -19.34
N VAL A 19 26.22 -49.20 -18.09
CA VAL A 19 26.80 -50.51 -17.76
C VAL A 19 26.09 -51.64 -18.51
N THR A 20 24.75 -51.58 -18.57
CA THR A 20 23.92 -52.55 -19.30
C THR A 20 24.16 -52.51 -20.81
N ALA A 21 24.30 -51.31 -21.39
CA ALA A 21 24.63 -51.13 -22.80
C ALA A 21 26.03 -51.66 -23.12
N LEU A 22 27.04 -51.34 -22.29
CA LEU A 22 28.42 -51.81 -22.45
C LEU A 22 28.53 -53.34 -22.32
N ALA A 23 27.80 -53.95 -21.38
CA ALA A 23 27.68 -55.40 -21.28
C ALA A 23 27.07 -56.01 -22.56
N GLY A 24 26.15 -55.29 -23.20
CA GLY A 24 25.58 -55.64 -24.50
C GLY A 24 26.53 -55.44 -25.69
N VAL A 25 27.59 -54.64 -25.56
CA VAL A 25 28.53 -54.30 -26.66
C VAL A 25 29.83 -55.09 -26.61
N ARG A 26 30.24 -55.65 -25.45
CA ARG A 26 31.49 -56.43 -25.30
C ARG A 26 31.70 -57.47 -26.41
N PRO A 27 32.89 -57.50 -27.06
CA PRO A 27 33.18 -58.43 -28.15
C PRO A 27 33.16 -59.88 -27.64
N LEU A 28 32.55 -60.78 -28.41
CA LEU A 28 32.52 -62.20 -28.09
C LEU A 28 33.85 -62.85 -28.53
N PRO A 29 34.35 -63.86 -27.79
CA PRO A 29 35.45 -64.68 -28.29
C PRO A 29 35.05 -65.32 -29.62
N ARG A 30 36.01 -65.51 -30.53
CA ARG A 30 35.74 -66.04 -31.87
C ARG A 30 35.44 -67.55 -31.82
N GLY A 31 34.41 -68.01 -32.55
CA GLY A 31 34.26 -69.42 -32.95
C GLY A 31 32.83 -69.97 -33.00
N GLY A 32 32.35 -70.47 -34.14
CA GLY A 32 31.01 -71.07 -34.31
C GLY A 32 29.98 -70.09 -34.91
N ARG A 33 29.20 -70.50 -35.92
CA ARG A 33 28.38 -69.59 -36.74
C ARG A 33 26.98 -69.41 -36.18
N HIS A 34 26.57 -68.18 -35.87
CA HIS A 34 25.23 -67.87 -35.37
C HIS A 34 24.58 -66.70 -36.14
N CYS A 35 23.24 -66.67 -36.17
CA CYS A 35 22.52 -65.53 -36.73
C CYS A 35 22.61 -64.31 -35.81
N ARG A 36 23.11 -63.18 -36.33
CA ARG A 36 23.26 -61.91 -35.58
C ARG A 36 21.94 -61.25 -35.16
N HIS A 37 20.79 -61.75 -35.61
CA HIS A 37 19.48 -61.15 -35.31
C HIS A 37 18.70 -61.91 -34.23
N CYS A 38 18.70 -63.23 -34.26
CA CYS A 38 17.96 -64.07 -33.31
C CYS A 38 18.86 -64.96 -32.44
N GLY A 39 20.14 -65.12 -32.80
CA GLY A 39 21.08 -65.98 -32.11
C GLY A 39 20.98 -67.46 -32.47
N TYR A 40 20.20 -67.83 -33.50
CA TYR A 40 20.08 -69.20 -33.98
C TYR A 40 21.45 -69.76 -34.40
N ASP A 41 21.72 -71.01 -34.03
CA ASP A 41 22.94 -71.72 -34.42
C ASP A 41 22.88 -72.12 -35.90
N LEU A 42 23.81 -71.58 -36.69
CA LEU A 42 23.94 -71.79 -38.12
C LEU A 42 25.06 -72.79 -38.47
N THR A 43 25.66 -73.47 -37.48
CA THR A 43 26.74 -74.45 -37.72
C THR A 43 26.33 -75.58 -38.66
N ALA A 44 25.06 -76.00 -38.61
CA ALA A 44 24.50 -77.01 -39.50
C ALA A 44 23.85 -76.43 -40.78
N THR A 45 23.88 -75.10 -40.98
CA THR A 45 23.27 -74.43 -42.13
C THR A 45 24.31 -74.25 -43.25
N PRO A 46 24.05 -74.73 -44.49
CA PRO A 46 24.98 -74.57 -45.61
C PRO A 46 25.26 -73.09 -45.92
N ASP A 47 26.50 -72.77 -46.34
CA ASP A 47 26.96 -71.41 -46.67
C ASP A 47 26.11 -70.69 -47.72
N GLU A 48 25.40 -71.44 -48.56
CA GLU A 48 24.59 -70.93 -49.65
C GLU A 48 23.23 -70.35 -49.19
N HIS A 49 22.82 -70.58 -47.93
CA HIS A 49 21.57 -70.05 -47.41
C HIS A 49 21.66 -68.53 -47.16
N ARG A 50 20.83 -67.77 -47.89
CA ARG A 50 20.80 -66.30 -47.77
C ARG A 50 19.93 -65.77 -46.63
N ARG A 51 19.13 -66.62 -45.97
CA ARG A 51 18.20 -66.21 -44.90
C ARG A 51 18.28 -67.17 -43.71
N CYS A 52 18.10 -66.62 -42.50
CA CYS A 52 18.03 -67.38 -41.27
C CYS A 52 16.75 -68.24 -41.24
N SER A 53 16.89 -69.53 -40.96
CA SER A 53 15.77 -70.48 -40.85
C SER A 53 14.80 -70.16 -39.72
N GLU A 54 15.26 -69.50 -38.64
CA GLU A 54 14.41 -69.13 -37.51
C GLU A 54 13.72 -67.78 -37.69
N CYS A 55 14.46 -66.72 -38.02
CA CYS A 55 13.92 -65.35 -38.06
C CYS A 55 13.64 -64.79 -39.47
N GLY A 56 13.95 -65.54 -40.52
CA GLY A 56 13.73 -65.17 -41.93
C GLY A 56 14.58 -64.01 -42.45
N ARG A 57 15.43 -63.40 -41.62
CA ARG A 57 16.27 -62.25 -42.00
C ARG A 57 17.49 -62.67 -42.82
N SER A 58 17.98 -61.75 -43.65
CA SER A 58 19.18 -61.97 -44.48
C SER A 58 20.40 -62.32 -43.63
N LEU A 59 21.18 -63.31 -44.08
CA LEU A 59 22.45 -63.75 -43.50
C LEU A 59 23.68 -63.04 -44.11
N ILE A 60 23.48 -62.23 -45.15
CA ILE A 60 24.56 -61.49 -45.83
C ILE A 60 25.12 -60.43 -44.88
N GLY A 61 26.36 -60.62 -44.40
CA GLY A 61 27.04 -59.70 -43.47
C GLY A 61 26.56 -59.76 -42.01
N SER A 62 25.76 -60.77 -41.65
CA SER A 62 25.05 -60.89 -40.37
C SER A 62 25.20 -62.27 -39.73
N VAL A 63 26.36 -62.90 -39.91
CA VAL A 63 26.79 -64.10 -39.19
C VAL A 63 27.79 -63.67 -38.11
N ASP A 64 27.51 -63.99 -36.86
CA ASP A 64 28.45 -63.82 -35.75
C ASP A 64 29.19 -65.14 -35.54
N GLU A 65 30.53 -65.11 -35.63
CA GLU A 65 31.39 -66.25 -35.30
C GLU A 65 31.75 -66.23 -33.81
N SER A 66 30.96 -66.89 -32.97
CA SER A 66 31.09 -66.86 -31.51
C SER A 66 30.60 -68.15 -30.85
N PRO A 67 31.28 -68.67 -29.81
CA PRO A 67 30.93 -69.92 -29.13
C PRO A 67 29.82 -69.73 -28.09
N ALA A 68 29.23 -68.53 -28.07
CA ALA A 68 28.18 -68.14 -27.14
C ALA A 68 26.84 -68.80 -27.50
N SER A 69 26.12 -69.27 -26.48
CA SER A 69 24.82 -69.91 -26.69
C SER A 69 23.75 -68.93 -27.20
N PRO A 70 22.71 -69.41 -27.91
CA PRO A 70 21.61 -68.57 -28.39
C PRO A 70 20.93 -67.73 -27.30
N ALA A 71 20.90 -68.23 -26.06
CA ALA A 71 20.40 -67.51 -24.90
C ALA A 71 21.29 -66.31 -24.52
N GLN A 72 22.62 -66.44 -24.64
CA GLN A 72 23.57 -65.36 -24.39
C GLN A 72 23.46 -64.27 -25.47
N ILE A 73 23.25 -64.64 -26.74
CA ILE A 73 23.04 -63.69 -27.84
C ILE A 73 21.73 -62.91 -27.64
N ARG A 74 20.62 -63.58 -27.31
CA ARG A 74 19.34 -62.90 -27.00
C ARG A 74 19.46 -61.96 -25.80
N ARG A 75 20.12 -62.39 -24.72
CA ARG A 75 20.39 -61.54 -23.54
C ARG A 75 21.20 -60.31 -23.92
N ARG A 76 22.18 -60.43 -24.83
CA ARG A 76 23.01 -59.32 -25.32
C ARG A 76 22.20 -58.29 -26.10
N HIS A 77 21.34 -58.74 -27.02
CA HIS A 77 20.44 -57.83 -27.76
C HIS A 77 19.46 -57.13 -26.83
N PHE A 78 18.93 -57.85 -25.84
CA PHE A 78 18.07 -57.28 -24.81
C PHE A 78 18.82 -56.20 -24.01
N CYS A 79 19.99 -56.52 -23.44
CA CYS A 79 20.82 -55.56 -22.70
C CYS A 79 21.21 -54.35 -23.54
N ARG A 80 21.55 -54.53 -24.83
CA ARG A 80 21.88 -53.42 -25.72
C ARG A 80 20.67 -52.50 -25.97
N ARG A 81 19.51 -53.08 -26.31
CA ARG A 81 18.29 -52.31 -26.62
C ARG A 81 17.79 -51.54 -25.39
N TRP A 82 17.72 -52.20 -24.24
CA TRP A 82 17.25 -51.59 -23.00
C TRP A 82 18.29 -50.65 -22.39
N GLY A 83 19.59 -50.94 -22.53
CA GLY A 83 20.65 -50.03 -22.13
C GLY A 83 20.60 -48.71 -22.90
N PHE A 84 20.49 -48.75 -24.24
CA PHE A 84 20.36 -47.51 -25.02
C PHE A 84 19.06 -46.76 -24.77
N LEU A 85 17.93 -47.47 -24.61
CA LEU A 85 16.68 -46.83 -24.23
C LEU A 85 16.80 -46.15 -22.86
N GLY A 86 17.41 -46.83 -21.88
CA GLY A 86 17.65 -46.27 -20.55
C GLY A 86 18.56 -45.04 -20.57
N ILE A 87 19.60 -45.04 -21.41
CA ILE A 87 20.45 -43.85 -21.62
C ILE A 87 19.61 -42.69 -22.18
N ALA A 88 18.81 -42.94 -23.23
CA ALA A 88 17.97 -41.90 -23.82
C ALA A 88 16.99 -41.31 -22.80
N THR A 89 16.30 -42.16 -22.01
CA THR A 89 15.39 -41.72 -20.96
C THR A 89 16.12 -40.94 -19.86
N ALA A 90 17.31 -41.37 -19.43
CA ALA A 90 18.11 -40.67 -18.43
C ALA A 90 18.59 -39.31 -18.92
N CYS A 91 18.99 -39.20 -20.19
CA CYS A 91 19.35 -37.93 -20.82
C CYS A 91 18.15 -36.97 -20.85
N VAL A 92 16.96 -37.44 -21.22
CA VAL A 92 15.74 -36.61 -21.18
C VAL A 92 15.44 -36.15 -19.75
N MET A 93 15.51 -37.06 -18.76
CA MET A 93 15.30 -36.69 -17.35
C MET A 93 16.32 -35.67 -16.85
N LEU A 94 17.60 -35.81 -17.22
CA LEU A 94 18.65 -34.84 -16.88
C LEU A 94 18.37 -33.48 -17.51
N VAL A 95 17.98 -33.43 -18.79
CA VAL A 95 17.62 -32.17 -19.46
C VAL A 95 16.43 -31.49 -18.77
N VAL A 96 15.39 -32.25 -18.42
CA VAL A 96 14.22 -31.71 -17.70
C VAL A 96 14.60 -31.23 -16.31
N THR A 97 15.44 -31.99 -15.59
CA THR A 97 15.88 -31.64 -14.24
C THR A 97 16.76 -30.39 -14.27
N LEU A 98 17.69 -30.29 -15.22
CA LEU A 98 18.50 -29.10 -15.45
C LEU A 98 17.60 -27.90 -15.82
N ALA A 99 16.61 -28.10 -16.69
CA ALA A 99 15.66 -27.04 -17.06
C ALA A 99 14.83 -26.54 -15.87
N LEU A 100 14.55 -27.37 -14.87
CA LEU A 100 13.77 -26.98 -13.69
C LEU A 100 14.64 -26.59 -12.48
N ASP A 101 15.97 -26.75 -12.54
CA ASP A 101 16.87 -26.42 -11.45
C ASP A 101 17.11 -24.91 -11.36
N LEU A 102 16.51 -24.26 -10.36
CA LEU A 102 16.60 -22.82 -10.14
C LEU A 102 18.04 -22.33 -9.89
N ARG A 103 18.96 -23.22 -9.45
CA ARG A 103 20.38 -22.87 -9.22
C ARG A 103 21.10 -22.46 -10.51
N ARG A 104 20.55 -22.80 -11.69
CA ARG A 104 21.14 -22.42 -12.99
C ARG A 104 20.86 -20.98 -13.40
N LEU A 105 19.85 -20.33 -12.81
CA LEU A 105 19.36 -19.02 -13.27
C LEU A 105 20.47 -17.96 -13.33
N PRO A 106 21.38 -17.83 -12.36
CA PRO A 106 22.46 -16.83 -12.41
C PRO A 106 23.44 -17.03 -13.58
N PHE A 107 23.57 -18.26 -14.09
CA PHE A 107 24.49 -18.63 -15.18
C PHE A 107 23.81 -18.76 -16.54
N THR A 108 22.48 -18.69 -16.57
CA THR A 108 21.70 -18.88 -17.80
C THR A 108 21.87 -17.66 -18.72
N PRO A 109 22.15 -17.80 -20.01
CA PRO A 109 22.23 -16.66 -20.93
C PRO A 109 20.91 -15.87 -20.98
N THR A 110 20.96 -14.55 -21.15
CA THR A 110 19.76 -13.68 -21.15
C THR A 110 18.75 -14.11 -22.21
N ASP A 111 19.22 -14.49 -23.42
CA ASP A 111 18.32 -14.95 -24.47
C ASP A 111 17.56 -16.21 -24.08
N TRP A 112 18.20 -17.16 -23.40
CA TRP A 112 17.53 -18.36 -22.91
C TRP A 112 16.54 -18.02 -21.79
N LEU A 113 16.95 -17.19 -20.82
CA LEU A 113 16.10 -16.76 -19.72
C LEU A 113 14.80 -16.14 -20.25
N VAL A 114 14.88 -15.25 -21.25
CA VAL A 114 13.72 -14.53 -21.78
C VAL A 114 12.90 -15.38 -22.75
N SER A 115 13.52 -16.21 -23.59
CA SER A 115 12.80 -16.98 -24.63
C SER A 115 12.24 -18.32 -24.14
N VAL A 116 12.80 -18.88 -23.07
CA VAL A 116 12.42 -20.20 -22.54
C VAL A 116 11.89 -20.08 -21.12
N ASP A 117 12.68 -19.53 -20.19
CA ASP A 117 12.36 -19.60 -18.77
C ASP A 117 11.20 -18.68 -18.38
N VAL A 118 11.16 -17.45 -18.91
CA VAL A 118 10.07 -16.50 -18.64
C VAL A 118 8.71 -17.01 -19.17
N PRO A 119 8.57 -17.48 -20.43
CA PRO A 119 7.31 -18.05 -20.93
C PRO A 119 6.81 -19.24 -20.12
N ILE A 120 7.73 -20.04 -19.56
CA ILE A 120 7.38 -21.12 -18.64
C ILE A 120 6.94 -20.54 -17.29
N ALA A 121 7.72 -19.62 -16.71
CA ALA A 121 7.46 -19.01 -15.42
C ALA A 121 6.10 -18.30 -15.35
N ILE A 122 5.71 -17.60 -16.42
CA ILE A 122 4.39 -16.95 -16.55
C ILE A 122 3.22 -17.94 -16.40
N ARG A 123 3.44 -19.25 -16.60
CA ARG A 123 2.40 -20.29 -16.51
C ARG A 123 2.42 -21.06 -15.19
N LEU A 124 3.42 -20.81 -14.35
CA LEU A 124 3.63 -21.51 -13.08
C LEU A 124 3.04 -20.70 -11.91
N SER A 125 2.97 -21.31 -10.73
CA SER A 125 2.58 -20.59 -9.50
C SER A 125 3.59 -19.49 -9.15
N ASP A 126 3.16 -18.52 -8.36
CA ASP A 126 4.01 -17.40 -7.91
C ASP A 126 5.30 -17.87 -7.23
N ASP A 127 5.24 -18.92 -6.40
CA ASP A 127 6.41 -19.49 -5.72
C ASP A 127 7.46 -20.04 -6.68
N LEU A 128 7.04 -20.63 -7.80
CA LEU A 128 7.92 -21.24 -8.79
C LEU A 128 8.44 -20.23 -9.81
N SER A 129 7.68 -19.18 -10.06
CA SER A 129 8.00 -18.14 -11.05
C SER A 129 8.82 -16.99 -10.46
N ALA A 130 8.67 -16.71 -9.16
CA ALA A 130 9.38 -15.63 -8.47
C ALA A 130 10.92 -15.68 -8.68
N PRO A 131 11.61 -16.82 -8.59
CA PRO A 131 13.07 -16.85 -8.79
C PRO A 131 13.49 -16.43 -10.20
N VAL A 132 12.69 -16.79 -11.23
CA VAL A 132 12.96 -16.41 -12.62
C VAL A 132 12.80 -14.91 -12.79
N PHE A 133 11.70 -14.33 -12.30
CA PHE A 133 11.45 -12.90 -12.39
C PHE A 133 12.42 -12.06 -11.54
N GLN A 134 12.86 -12.58 -10.39
CA GLN A 134 13.91 -11.94 -9.58
C GLN A 134 15.25 -11.89 -10.32
N GLU A 135 15.59 -12.94 -11.07
CA GLU A 135 16.81 -12.94 -11.89
C GLU A 135 16.70 -11.96 -13.07
N VAL A 136 15.52 -11.87 -13.72
CA VAL A 136 15.24 -10.86 -14.75
C VAL A 136 15.42 -9.45 -14.19
N ASP A 137 14.82 -9.17 -13.03
CA ASP A 137 14.93 -7.89 -12.32
C ASP A 137 16.40 -7.57 -11.99
N ARG A 138 17.15 -8.55 -11.46
CA ARG A 138 18.58 -8.40 -11.17
C ARG A 138 19.38 -7.96 -12.41
N ARG A 139 19.11 -8.56 -13.58
CA ARG A 139 19.76 -8.21 -14.85
C ARG A 139 19.33 -6.85 -15.37
N ARG A 140 18.05 -6.50 -15.19
CA ARG A 140 17.53 -5.17 -15.52
C ARG A 140 18.24 -4.09 -14.71
N CYS A 141 18.37 -4.30 -13.40
CA CYS A 141 19.10 -3.42 -12.48
C CYS A 141 20.59 -3.29 -12.85
N ALA A 142 21.20 -4.39 -13.32
CA ALA A 142 22.58 -4.38 -13.80
C ALA A 142 22.75 -3.78 -15.21
N GLY A 143 21.66 -3.42 -15.90
CA GLY A 143 21.70 -2.90 -17.26
C GLY A 143 21.99 -3.95 -18.35
N SER A 144 21.98 -5.24 -18.02
CA SER A 144 22.28 -6.34 -18.95
C SER A 144 21.04 -6.91 -19.66
N LEU A 145 19.86 -6.36 -19.39
CA LEU A 145 18.61 -6.69 -20.07
C LEU A 145 18.24 -5.58 -21.08
N PRO A 146 18.24 -5.87 -22.41
CA PRO A 146 17.80 -4.92 -23.42
C PRO A 146 16.32 -4.52 -23.27
N LEU A 147 15.98 -3.30 -23.71
CA LEU A 147 14.63 -2.75 -23.58
C LEU A 147 13.58 -3.56 -24.35
N GLU A 148 13.92 -4.05 -25.55
CA GLU A 148 13.05 -4.93 -26.36
C GLU A 148 12.67 -6.23 -25.63
N ARG A 149 13.61 -6.76 -24.84
CA ARG A 149 13.37 -7.95 -24.02
C ARG A 149 12.45 -7.64 -22.86
N LEU A 150 12.60 -6.47 -22.22
CA LEU A 150 11.68 -6.02 -21.19
C LEU A 150 10.24 -5.90 -21.73
N GLN A 151 10.05 -5.32 -22.92
CA GLN A 151 8.73 -5.25 -23.56
C GLN A 151 8.09 -6.63 -23.73
N THR A 152 8.87 -7.60 -24.23
CA THR A 152 8.39 -8.99 -24.42
C THR A 152 7.94 -9.61 -23.10
N ILE A 153 8.70 -9.38 -22.02
CA ILE A 153 8.40 -9.92 -20.69
C ILE A 153 7.16 -9.23 -20.10
N SER A 154 7.10 -7.89 -20.16
CA SER A 154 5.98 -7.10 -19.64
C SER A 154 4.68 -7.47 -20.36
N GLN A 155 4.70 -7.61 -21.69
CA GLN A 155 3.53 -8.05 -22.45
C GLN A 155 3.11 -9.48 -22.06
N GLY A 156 4.06 -10.40 -21.92
CA GLY A 156 3.75 -11.77 -21.52
C GLY A 156 3.13 -11.86 -20.12
N VAL A 157 3.54 -10.98 -19.19
CA VAL A 157 2.91 -10.87 -17.87
C VAL A 157 1.51 -10.25 -17.98
N LEU A 158 1.35 -9.20 -18.80
CA LEU A 158 0.08 -8.52 -19.03
C LEU A 158 -0.99 -9.45 -19.62
N ASP A 159 -0.64 -10.24 -20.64
CA ASP A 159 -1.54 -11.18 -21.33
C ASP A 159 -2.10 -12.27 -20.41
N ARG A 160 -1.53 -12.43 -19.20
CA ARG A 160 -1.84 -13.50 -18.24
C ARG A 160 -2.36 -12.96 -16.92
N LEU A 161 -2.61 -11.66 -16.85
CA LEU A 161 -2.83 -10.98 -15.60
C LEU A 161 -4.21 -11.29 -14.97
N ASP A 162 -5.17 -11.71 -15.80
CA ASP A 162 -6.47 -12.23 -15.36
C ASP A 162 -6.38 -13.64 -14.73
N GLU A 163 -5.24 -14.33 -14.87
CA GLU A 163 -4.99 -15.60 -14.22
C GLU A 163 -4.38 -15.38 -12.82
N PRO A 164 -4.73 -16.20 -11.80
CA PRO A 164 -4.16 -16.13 -10.46
C PRO A 164 -2.66 -16.50 -10.40
N ARG A 165 -1.96 -16.55 -11.54
CA ARG A 165 -0.62 -17.11 -11.75
C ARG A 165 0.21 -16.24 -12.71
N HIS A 166 0.34 -14.95 -12.40
CA HIS A 166 1.00 -13.96 -13.28
C HIS A 166 2.42 -13.55 -12.80
N GLY A 167 3.06 -14.37 -11.95
CA GLY A 167 4.42 -14.10 -11.48
C GLY A 167 4.51 -13.31 -10.17
N GLY A 168 3.40 -13.21 -9.44
CA GLY A 168 3.31 -12.50 -8.16
C GLY A 168 3.80 -11.06 -8.19
N ALA A 169 4.34 -10.59 -7.07
CA ALA A 169 4.80 -9.22 -6.90
C ALA A 169 5.94 -8.83 -7.88
N THR A 170 6.84 -9.77 -8.20
CA THR A 170 7.99 -9.49 -9.09
C THR A 170 7.58 -9.42 -10.56
N GLY A 171 6.60 -10.22 -11.01
CA GLY A 171 5.99 -10.06 -12.34
C GLY A 171 5.31 -8.69 -12.48
N ARG A 172 4.49 -8.30 -11.50
CA ARG A 172 3.84 -6.97 -11.45
C ARG A 172 4.85 -5.83 -11.47
N LYS A 173 5.98 -5.98 -10.77
CA LYS A 173 7.09 -5.03 -10.81
C LYS A 173 7.60 -4.80 -12.24
N LEU A 174 7.91 -5.86 -12.97
CA LEU A 174 8.44 -5.75 -14.35
C LEU A 174 7.41 -5.13 -15.31
N LEU A 175 6.12 -5.30 -15.03
CA LEU A 175 5.05 -4.64 -15.77
C LEU A 175 5.01 -3.12 -15.51
N VAL A 176 5.17 -2.69 -14.25
CA VAL A 176 5.29 -1.26 -13.88
C VAL A 176 6.53 -0.63 -14.50
N GLU A 177 7.65 -1.34 -14.54
CA GLU A 177 8.87 -0.86 -15.21
C GLU A 177 8.71 -0.76 -16.73
N GLY A 178 8.06 -1.75 -17.36
CA GLY A 178 7.72 -1.71 -18.78
C GLY A 178 6.81 -0.53 -19.12
N TRP A 179 5.80 -0.28 -18.30
CA TRP A 179 4.93 0.89 -18.40
C TRP A 179 5.71 2.19 -18.21
N GLY A 180 6.55 2.31 -17.16
CA GLY A 180 7.38 3.49 -16.92
C GLY A 180 8.33 3.82 -18.09
N ALA A 181 8.79 2.81 -18.82
CA ALA A 181 9.60 2.94 -20.02
C ALA A 181 8.81 3.21 -21.32
N GLY A 182 7.47 3.30 -21.26
CA GLY A 182 6.61 3.51 -22.43
C GLY A 182 6.41 2.27 -23.31
N LEU A 183 6.70 1.07 -22.80
CA LEU A 183 6.61 -0.19 -23.54
C LEU A 183 5.25 -0.89 -23.39
N VAL A 184 4.46 -0.47 -22.40
CA VAL A 184 3.10 -0.95 -22.12
C VAL A 184 2.16 0.22 -22.31
N ALA A 185 1.08 0.02 -23.05
CA ALA A 185 0.09 1.06 -23.28
C ALA A 185 -0.58 1.50 -21.97
N ASP A 186 -0.99 2.76 -21.91
CA ASP A 186 -1.65 3.28 -20.73
C ASP A 186 -2.97 2.57 -20.45
N GLU A 187 -3.79 2.37 -21.49
CA GLU A 187 -5.08 1.68 -21.37
C GLU A 187 -4.95 0.29 -20.74
N ASP A 188 -3.99 -0.50 -21.24
CA ASP A 188 -3.71 -1.83 -20.72
C ASP A 188 -3.25 -1.79 -19.26
N PHE A 189 -2.40 -0.81 -18.92
CA PHE A 189 -1.89 -0.66 -17.57
C PHE A 189 -2.99 -0.26 -16.56
N PHE A 190 -3.87 0.65 -16.94
CA PHE A 190 -4.98 1.10 -16.10
C PHE A 190 -6.06 0.02 -15.89
N ALA A 191 -6.17 -0.95 -16.80
CA ALA A 191 -7.15 -2.04 -16.69
C ALA A 191 -6.78 -3.07 -15.60
N ILE A 192 -5.51 -3.14 -15.20
CA ILE A 192 -4.97 -4.19 -14.33
C ILE A 192 -5.58 -4.16 -12.91
N PRO A 193 -6.25 -5.24 -12.45
CA PRO A 193 -6.83 -5.28 -11.11
C PRO A 193 -5.84 -5.35 -9.94
N SER A 194 -4.67 -5.93 -10.14
CA SER A 194 -3.69 -6.17 -9.07
C SER A 194 -2.75 -5.00 -8.79
N LEU A 195 -2.86 -3.90 -9.56
CA LEU A 195 -2.13 -2.64 -9.33
C LEU A 195 -2.89 -1.68 -8.40
N TRP A 196 -4.15 -2.00 -8.08
CA TRP A 196 -4.97 -1.23 -7.15
C TRP A 196 -4.60 -1.57 -5.71
N PRO A 197 -4.51 -0.57 -4.81
CA PRO A 197 -4.24 -0.85 -3.42
C PRO A 197 -5.40 -1.61 -2.78
N THR A 198 -5.06 -2.49 -1.85
CA THR A 198 -6.03 -3.01 -0.89
C THR A 198 -6.43 -1.88 0.04
N ILE A 199 -7.73 -1.65 0.18
CA ILE A 199 -8.26 -0.67 1.14
C ILE A 199 -8.74 -1.45 2.36
N THR A 200 -8.26 -1.06 3.54
CA THR A 200 -8.83 -1.54 4.80
C THR A 200 -9.47 -0.39 5.55
N LEU A 201 -10.66 -0.65 6.08
CA LEU A 201 -11.39 0.28 6.93
C LEU A 201 -11.09 -0.11 8.39
N THR A 202 -10.44 0.79 9.11
CA THR A 202 -10.15 0.61 10.53
C THR A 202 -11.06 1.55 11.32
N PRO A 203 -11.99 1.04 12.15
CA PRO A 203 -12.83 1.88 12.98
C PRO A 203 -11.95 2.57 14.02
N GLU A 204 -12.19 3.87 14.23
CA GLU A 204 -11.62 4.58 15.37
C GLU A 204 -12.74 4.83 16.39
N ARG A 205 -12.35 5.27 17.60
CA ARG A 205 -13.35 5.56 18.64
C ARG A 205 -14.27 6.67 18.14
N SER A 206 -15.56 6.38 18.22
CA SER A 206 -16.64 7.23 17.72
C SER A 206 -17.59 7.54 18.86
N SER A 207 -18.12 8.76 18.86
CA SER A 207 -19.13 9.22 19.81
C SER A 207 -20.47 9.41 19.11
N THR A 208 -21.50 9.72 19.88
CA THR A 208 -22.81 10.14 19.37
C THR A 208 -22.74 11.38 18.46
N HIS A 209 -21.62 12.11 18.44
CA HIS A 209 -21.50 13.37 17.70
C HIS A 209 -20.49 13.32 16.57
N GLU A 210 -19.48 12.47 16.71
CA GLU A 210 -18.39 12.36 15.74
C GLU A 210 -18.01 10.89 15.56
N MET A 211 -18.03 10.44 14.31
CA MET A 211 -17.59 9.12 13.93
C MET A 211 -16.27 9.23 13.20
N ASN A 212 -15.27 8.54 13.75
CA ASN A 212 -13.92 8.53 13.21
C ASN A 212 -13.61 7.13 12.68
N PHE A 213 -13.05 7.08 11.49
CA PHE A 213 -12.54 5.86 10.92
C PHE A 213 -11.35 6.18 10.02
N ARG A 214 -10.44 5.23 9.92
CA ARG A 214 -9.25 5.35 9.12
C ARG A 214 -9.36 4.48 7.88
N LEU A 215 -9.04 5.05 6.73
CA LEU A 215 -8.86 4.31 5.48
C LEU A 215 -7.37 4.09 5.26
N ASP A 216 -6.96 2.82 5.33
CA ASP A 216 -5.58 2.41 5.11
C ASP A 216 -5.44 1.87 3.68
N LEU A 217 -4.62 2.53 2.87
CA LEU A 217 -4.34 2.15 1.48
C LEU A 217 -3.03 1.37 1.42
N LYS A 218 -3.12 0.05 1.25
CA LYS A 218 -1.94 -0.84 1.16
C LYS A 218 -1.71 -1.27 -0.29
N GLY A 219 -0.61 -0.79 -0.88
CA GLY A 219 -0.14 -1.26 -2.18
C GLY A 219 0.78 -2.48 -2.02
N ASP A 220 0.71 -3.43 -2.96
CA ASP A 220 1.63 -4.58 -3.05
C ASP A 220 3.00 -4.22 -3.68
N LEU A 221 3.13 -2.99 -4.17
CA LEU A 221 4.35 -2.50 -4.82
C LEU A 221 5.20 -1.73 -3.80
N GLN A 222 6.39 -2.25 -3.47
CA GLN A 222 7.32 -1.52 -2.59
C GLN A 222 7.88 -0.27 -3.28
N VAL A 223 7.41 0.90 -2.84
CA VAL A 223 7.51 2.18 -3.56
C VAL A 223 8.92 2.77 -3.60
N ASP A 224 9.75 2.54 -2.58
CA ASP A 224 10.98 3.31 -2.37
C ASP A 224 12.02 3.16 -3.50
N ARG A 225 11.97 2.08 -4.27
CA ARG A 225 12.90 1.85 -5.39
C ARG A 225 12.39 2.32 -6.76
N TYR A 226 11.10 2.64 -6.89
CA TYR A 226 10.45 2.96 -8.17
C TYR A 226 10.16 4.44 -8.37
N GLN A 227 10.28 5.26 -7.33
CA GLN A 227 10.02 6.69 -7.46
C GLN A 227 10.90 7.34 -8.54
N SER A 228 12.14 6.91 -8.73
CA SER A 228 13.03 7.44 -9.77
C SER A 228 12.61 7.04 -11.19
N ILE A 229 12.14 5.79 -11.39
CA ILE A 229 11.66 5.30 -12.69
C ILE A 229 10.30 5.92 -13.04
N LEU A 230 9.41 6.02 -12.05
CA LEU A 230 8.10 6.66 -12.20
C LEU A 230 8.23 8.18 -12.40
N ALA A 231 9.21 8.82 -11.76
CA ALA A 231 9.50 10.24 -11.94
C ALA A 231 10.16 10.55 -13.29
N ALA A 232 10.81 9.57 -13.93
CA ALA A 232 11.37 9.72 -15.27
C ALA A 232 10.29 9.82 -16.37
N ARG A 233 9.06 9.38 -16.07
CA ARG A 233 7.90 9.61 -16.94
C ARG A 233 7.37 11.03 -16.71
N ALA A 234 7.08 11.74 -17.80
CA ALA A 234 6.69 13.16 -17.77
C ALA A 234 5.40 13.48 -16.97
N ALA A 235 4.65 12.46 -16.54
CA ALA A 235 3.46 12.64 -15.73
C ALA A 235 3.35 11.57 -14.63
N PRO A 236 3.71 11.88 -13.37
CA PRO A 236 3.56 10.93 -12.27
C PRO A 236 2.07 10.66 -11.99
N LEU A 237 1.71 9.42 -11.67
CA LEU A 237 0.33 9.07 -11.38
C LEU A 237 -0.07 9.46 -9.94
N ARG A 238 -1.36 9.74 -9.77
CA ARG A 238 -2.00 9.96 -8.47
C ARG A 238 -3.23 9.08 -8.36
N LEU A 239 -3.41 8.51 -7.18
CA LEU A 239 -4.61 7.81 -6.78
C LEU A 239 -5.59 8.84 -6.20
N GLU A 240 -6.70 9.10 -6.89
CA GLU A 240 -7.82 9.83 -6.33
C GLU A 240 -8.69 8.85 -5.54
N VAL A 241 -8.87 9.14 -4.25
CA VAL A 241 -9.75 8.39 -3.37
C VAL A 241 -10.91 9.27 -2.98
N ARG A 242 -12.13 8.79 -3.24
CA ARG A 242 -13.37 9.47 -2.94
C ARG A 242 -14.25 8.58 -2.09
N VAL A 243 -14.72 9.08 -0.96
CA VAL A 243 -15.78 8.39 -0.21
C VAL A 243 -17.11 8.77 -0.85
N ALA A 244 -17.75 7.83 -1.53
CA ALA A 244 -18.98 8.06 -2.29
C ALA A 244 -20.22 8.07 -1.39
N SER A 245 -20.28 7.15 -0.43
CA SER A 245 -21.36 7.06 0.56
C SER A 245 -20.89 6.42 1.86
N ARG A 246 -21.61 6.72 2.95
CA ARG A 246 -21.42 6.15 4.29
C ARG A 246 -22.80 5.79 4.84
N SER A 247 -22.92 4.67 5.56
CA SER A 247 -24.15 4.25 6.23
C SER A 247 -23.85 3.48 7.52
N LEU A 248 -24.82 3.44 8.42
CA LEU A 248 -24.78 2.62 9.64
C LEU A 248 -25.97 1.66 9.67
N SER A 249 -25.77 0.47 10.24
CA SER A 249 -26.74 -0.64 10.27
C SER A 249 -28.15 -0.31 10.80
N ASN A 250 -28.37 0.85 11.43
CA ASN A 250 -29.67 1.30 11.95
C ASN A 250 -29.92 2.79 11.74
N TYR A 251 -29.26 3.40 10.74
CA TYR A 251 -29.37 4.83 10.47
C TYR A 251 -29.46 5.06 8.97
N GLU A 252 -30.70 5.20 8.49
CA GLU A 252 -31.04 5.42 7.08
C GLU A 252 -30.92 6.90 6.71
N ALA A 253 -29.68 7.37 6.61
CA ALA A 253 -29.43 8.58 5.83
C ALA A 253 -28.17 8.33 4.99
N PRO A 254 -28.27 8.34 3.64
CA PRO A 254 -27.09 8.37 2.81
C PRO A 254 -26.46 9.75 2.97
N PHE A 255 -25.31 9.82 3.63
CA PHE A 255 -24.58 11.09 3.78
C PHE A 255 -23.73 11.32 2.54
N PRO A 256 -24.04 12.32 1.71
CA PRO A 256 -23.19 12.66 0.58
C PRO A 256 -21.88 13.20 1.14
N VAL A 257 -20.81 12.47 0.87
CA VAL A 257 -19.48 12.88 1.31
C VAL A 257 -18.71 13.32 0.06
N ARG A 258 -18.14 14.51 0.13
CA ARG A 258 -17.20 15.00 -0.88
C ARG A 258 -15.80 15.15 -0.28
N THR A 259 -15.34 14.12 0.44
CA THR A 259 -13.93 14.01 0.79
C THR A 259 -13.21 13.41 -0.41
N ARG A 260 -12.52 14.27 -1.15
CA ARG A 260 -11.60 13.90 -2.22
C ARG A 260 -10.17 14.06 -1.70
N THR A 261 -9.35 13.04 -1.87
CA THR A 261 -7.93 13.12 -1.57
C THR A 261 -7.12 12.58 -2.73
N ASP A 262 -6.07 13.33 -3.08
CA ASP A 262 -5.10 12.93 -4.09
C ASP A 262 -3.87 12.35 -3.37
N THR A 263 -3.58 11.07 -3.59
CA THR A 263 -2.43 10.37 -3.01
C THR A 263 -1.44 9.99 -4.12
N PRO A 264 -0.11 10.07 -3.91
CA PRO A 264 0.85 9.56 -4.89
C PRO A 264 0.62 8.07 -5.17
N TRP A 265 0.72 7.66 -6.43
CA TRP A 265 0.70 6.25 -6.80
C TRP A 265 2.10 5.78 -7.20
N PRO A 266 2.53 4.56 -6.78
CA PRO A 266 1.86 3.65 -5.85
C PRO A 266 1.85 4.18 -4.40
N PRO A 267 0.85 3.82 -3.57
CA PRO A 267 0.81 4.25 -2.17
C PRO A 267 1.96 3.61 -1.38
N ASN A 268 2.70 4.42 -0.62
CA ASN A 268 3.88 3.95 0.09
C ASN A 268 3.49 3.05 1.28
N GLN A 269 4.19 1.92 1.45
CA GLN A 269 4.06 1.07 2.65
C GLN A 269 4.80 1.68 3.85
N ALA A 270 5.89 2.43 3.63
CA ALA A 270 6.71 3.00 4.69
C ALA A 270 6.10 4.26 5.33
N PHE A 271 5.34 5.02 4.53
CA PHE A 271 4.48 6.09 5.01
C PHE A 271 3.06 5.61 4.76
N GLY A 272 2.47 4.90 5.73
CA GLY A 272 1.06 4.55 5.69
C GLY A 272 0.29 5.77 5.22
N ASN A 273 -0.35 5.69 4.05
CA ASN A 273 -1.27 6.73 3.61
C ASN A 273 -2.57 6.54 4.41
N ASP A 274 -2.42 6.64 5.72
CA ASP A 274 -3.43 6.60 6.74
C ASP A 274 -4.24 7.88 6.56
N ARG A 275 -5.53 7.71 6.29
CA ARG A 275 -6.43 8.83 6.14
C ARG A 275 -7.47 8.77 7.23
N ASP A 276 -7.33 9.70 8.18
CA ASP A 276 -8.33 9.94 9.21
C ASP A 276 -9.54 10.59 8.53
N VAL A 277 -10.64 9.86 8.51
CA VAL A 277 -11.90 10.31 7.95
C VAL A 277 -12.87 10.51 9.09
N THR A 278 -13.20 11.77 9.30
CA THR A 278 -14.17 12.19 10.31
C THR A 278 -15.55 12.39 9.68
N TRP A 279 -16.58 11.98 10.41
CA TRP A 279 -17.99 12.18 10.08
C TRP A 279 -18.70 12.81 11.26
N ARG A 280 -19.33 13.97 11.05
CA ARG A 280 -20.10 14.66 12.08
C ARG A 280 -21.59 14.39 11.94
N ALA A 281 -22.26 14.32 13.09
CA ALA A 281 -23.71 14.33 13.17
C ALA A 281 -24.24 15.73 12.80
N ASP A 282 -24.95 15.85 11.67
CA ASP A 282 -25.61 17.10 11.26
C ASP A 282 -26.92 17.28 12.04
N GLY A 283 -26.82 17.68 13.31
CA GLY A 283 -27.96 17.99 14.18
C GLY A 283 -28.70 16.78 14.76
N VAL A 284 -28.33 15.54 14.41
CA VAL A 284 -28.90 14.30 14.95
C VAL A 284 -27.79 13.37 15.39
N ALA A 285 -27.75 13.06 16.69
CA ALA A 285 -26.76 12.16 17.27
C ALA A 285 -26.80 10.75 16.64
N PHE A 286 -25.63 10.14 16.48
CA PHE A 286 -25.50 8.75 16.09
C PHE A 286 -26.08 7.80 17.14
N PRO A 287 -26.67 6.66 16.72
CA PRO A 287 -27.24 5.69 17.66
C PRO A 287 -26.14 5.05 18.52
N LEU A 288 -26.35 5.03 19.84
CA LEU A 288 -25.40 4.45 20.80
C LEU A 288 -25.18 2.94 20.60
N GLY A 289 -24.00 2.49 21.03
CA GLY A 289 -23.64 1.06 21.08
C GLY A 289 -22.95 0.55 19.82
N ALA A 290 -22.91 -0.78 19.68
CA ALA A 290 -22.30 -1.43 18.53
C ALA A 290 -23.14 -1.21 17.27
N GLN A 291 -22.51 -0.68 16.23
CA GLN A 291 -23.07 -0.48 14.90
C GLN A 291 -22.15 -1.12 13.85
N GLU A 292 -22.69 -1.39 12.66
CA GLU A 292 -21.88 -1.72 11.49
C GLU A 292 -21.76 -0.47 10.62
N LEU A 293 -20.54 0.05 10.51
CA LEU A 293 -20.21 1.13 9.59
C LEU A 293 -19.95 0.53 8.22
N SER A 294 -20.71 0.98 7.22
CA SER A 294 -20.49 0.66 5.82
C SER A 294 -20.04 1.90 5.06
N VAL A 295 -18.92 1.80 4.34
CA VAL A 295 -18.34 2.89 3.56
C VAL A 295 -18.15 2.43 2.13
N THR A 296 -18.65 3.21 1.19
CA THR A 296 -18.37 3.04 -0.23
C THR A 296 -17.27 4.00 -0.64
N VAL A 297 -16.16 3.45 -1.14
CA VAL A 297 -15.00 4.20 -1.63
C VAL A 297 -14.88 4.00 -3.13
N GLU A 298 -14.76 5.10 -3.87
CA GLU A 298 -14.40 5.13 -5.28
C GLU A 298 -12.93 5.50 -5.42
N ILE A 299 -12.18 4.70 -6.17
CA ILE A 299 -10.78 4.95 -6.47
C ILE A 299 -10.62 5.12 -7.98
N ALA A 300 -9.89 6.15 -8.39
CA ALA A 300 -9.47 6.33 -9.77
C ALA A 300 -7.98 6.68 -9.83
N LEU A 301 -7.30 6.23 -10.88
CA LEU A 301 -5.91 6.58 -11.15
C LEU A 301 -5.90 7.72 -12.16
N ILE A 302 -5.15 8.78 -11.84
CA ILE A 302 -5.13 10.04 -12.58
C ILE A 302 -3.70 10.40 -12.92
N GLU A 303 -3.50 10.84 -14.15
CA GLU A 303 -2.24 11.43 -14.60
C GLU A 303 -2.06 12.84 -14.01
N ARG A 304 -0.96 13.11 -13.29
CA ARG A 304 -0.70 14.44 -12.70
C ARG A 304 -0.49 15.48 -13.80
N GLY A 305 -1.44 16.42 -13.91
CA GLY A 305 -1.41 17.48 -14.91
C GLY A 305 -1.99 17.09 -16.28
N GLY A 306 -2.45 15.84 -16.44
CA GLY A 306 -3.15 15.37 -17.63
C GLY A 306 -4.67 15.33 -17.43
N THR A 307 -5.39 15.04 -18.50
CA THR A 307 -6.84 14.76 -18.48
C THR A 307 -7.16 13.27 -18.42
N ARG A 308 -6.14 12.39 -18.47
CA ARG A 308 -6.33 10.94 -18.45
C ARG A 308 -6.71 10.46 -17.05
N ARG A 309 -7.79 9.71 -17.00
CA ARG A 309 -8.38 9.14 -15.80
C ARG A 309 -8.77 7.70 -16.12
N SER A 310 -8.42 6.76 -15.26
CA SER A 310 -8.92 5.40 -15.35
C SER A 310 -10.43 5.35 -15.08
N GLU A 311 -11.05 4.22 -15.43
CA GLU A 311 -12.36 3.90 -14.87
C GLU A 311 -12.29 3.88 -13.34
N SER A 312 -13.30 4.44 -12.68
CA SER A 312 -13.39 4.46 -11.21
C SER A 312 -13.84 3.10 -10.70
N ARG A 313 -13.13 2.56 -9.71
CA ARG A 313 -13.50 1.32 -9.04
C ARG A 313 -14.17 1.59 -7.71
N ARG A 314 -15.29 0.92 -7.49
CA ARG A 314 -16.09 1.02 -6.27
C ARG A 314 -15.76 -0.13 -5.33
N HIS A 315 -15.43 0.21 -4.09
CA HIS A 315 -15.16 -0.71 -3.00
C HIS A 315 -16.18 -0.48 -1.90
N GLU A 316 -16.81 -1.55 -1.44
CA GLU A 316 -17.72 -1.53 -0.30
C GLU A 316 -17.01 -2.20 0.87
N LEU A 317 -16.82 -1.43 1.93
CA LEU A 317 -16.10 -1.82 3.13
C LEU A 317 -17.08 -1.76 4.30
N SER A 318 -17.11 -2.80 5.12
CA SER A 318 -17.86 -2.78 6.38
C SER A 318 -16.96 -3.14 7.57
N THR A 319 -17.22 -2.51 8.70
CA THR A 319 -16.55 -2.82 9.97
C THR A 319 -17.51 -2.59 11.14
N PRO A 320 -17.44 -3.41 12.20
CA PRO A 320 -18.08 -3.04 13.46
C PRO A 320 -17.43 -1.77 14.02
N ILE A 321 -18.25 -0.90 14.62
CA ILE A 321 -17.83 0.30 15.32
C ILE A 321 -18.64 0.46 16.61
N GLU A 322 -18.00 0.90 17.68
CA GLU A 322 -18.67 1.16 18.95
C GLU A 322 -18.86 2.66 19.12
N ILE A 323 -20.13 3.08 19.23
CA ILE A 323 -20.52 4.49 19.42
C ILE A 323 -20.74 4.73 20.91
N LEU A 324 -19.83 5.48 21.50
CA LEU A 324 -19.83 5.78 22.93
C LEU A 324 -20.70 7.00 23.24
N GLN A 325 -21.33 6.99 24.42
CA GLN A 325 -22.02 8.15 24.95
C GLN A 325 -21.00 9.10 25.55
N VAL A 326 -20.90 10.30 25.02
CA VAL A 326 -20.27 11.42 25.72
C VAL A 326 -21.36 12.04 26.59
N PRO A 327 -21.26 11.98 27.93
CA PRO A 327 -22.26 12.62 28.78
C PRO A 327 -22.30 14.12 28.47
N PRO A 328 -23.49 14.73 28.34
CA PRO A 328 -23.59 16.16 28.12
C PRO A 328 -22.92 16.90 29.28
N PRO A 329 -22.19 17.99 29.01
CA PRO A 329 -21.60 18.77 30.08
C PRO A 329 -22.71 19.44 30.90
N GLU A 330 -22.42 19.67 32.16
CA GLU A 330 -23.20 20.60 32.97
C GLU A 330 -23.01 22.01 32.38
N VAL A 331 -24.11 22.68 32.02
CA VAL A 331 -24.06 24.07 31.57
C VAL A 331 -24.28 24.95 32.79
N ARG A 332 -23.25 25.73 33.15
CA ARG A 332 -23.31 26.63 34.30
C ARG A 332 -22.84 28.02 33.90
N ALA A 333 -23.77 28.96 33.88
CA ALA A 333 -23.49 30.38 33.74
C ALA A 333 -23.32 31.00 35.13
N ASP A 334 -22.12 31.48 35.44
CA ASP A 334 -21.82 32.21 36.67
C ASP A 334 -21.07 33.48 36.28
N VAL A 335 -21.55 34.63 36.75
CA VAL A 335 -21.02 35.95 36.39
C VAL A 335 -19.56 36.07 36.84
N ALA A 336 -19.24 35.60 38.05
CA ALA A 336 -17.88 35.67 38.58
C ALA A 336 -16.90 34.81 37.76
N ASP A 337 -17.37 33.66 37.26
CA ASP A 337 -16.58 32.80 36.39
C ASP A 337 -16.33 33.46 35.02
N CYS A 338 -17.35 34.10 34.45
CA CYS A 338 -17.21 34.81 33.18
C CYS A 338 -16.27 36.01 33.28
N GLU A 339 -16.30 36.77 34.38
CA GLU A 339 -15.34 37.84 34.65
C GLU A 339 -13.90 37.31 34.79
N ALA A 340 -13.71 36.18 35.49
CA ALA A 340 -12.40 35.55 35.62
C ALA A 340 -11.86 35.03 34.29
N ILE A 341 -12.73 34.49 33.43
CA ILE A 341 -12.41 34.05 32.07
C ILE A 341 -12.03 35.23 31.19
N ALA A 342 -12.81 36.31 31.23
CA ALA A 342 -12.55 37.53 30.47
C ALA A 342 -11.17 38.12 30.84
N ALA A 343 -10.87 38.24 32.13
CA ALA A 343 -9.59 38.72 32.61
C ALA A 343 -8.41 37.81 32.20
N ASP A 344 -8.60 36.49 32.18
CA ASP A 344 -7.59 35.52 31.73
C ASP A 344 -7.33 35.64 30.22
N LEU A 345 -8.39 35.81 29.42
CA LEU A 345 -8.27 36.05 27.98
C LEU A 345 -7.59 37.38 27.68
N GLU A 346 -7.96 38.46 28.36
CA GLU A 346 -7.36 39.78 28.17
C GLU A 346 -5.85 39.76 28.46
N ALA A 347 -5.45 39.08 29.53
CA ALA A 347 -4.05 38.99 29.93
C ALA A 347 -3.16 38.18 28.97
N HIS A 348 -3.74 37.26 28.19
CA HIS A 348 -2.97 36.30 27.37
C HIS A 348 -3.28 36.34 25.87
N SER A 349 -4.17 37.22 25.45
CA SER A 349 -4.53 37.42 24.04
C SER A 349 -3.88 38.67 23.48
N ARG A 350 -3.52 38.65 22.19
CA ARG A 350 -2.86 39.77 21.52
C ARG A 350 -3.05 39.70 20.01
N LEU A 351 -2.96 40.86 19.36
CA LEU A 351 -2.82 40.96 17.92
C LEU A 351 -1.37 41.34 17.58
N GLN A 352 -0.74 40.63 16.66
CA GLN A 352 0.61 40.92 16.20
C GLN A 352 0.59 41.47 14.77
N VAL A 353 1.25 42.60 14.55
CA VAL A 353 1.48 43.16 13.21
C VAL A 353 2.85 42.66 12.72
N GLY A 354 2.85 41.98 11.59
CA GLY A 354 4.03 41.47 10.91
C GLY A 354 5.01 42.57 10.55
N SER A 355 6.26 42.19 10.30
CA SER A 355 7.33 43.08 9.89
C SER A 355 7.01 43.84 8.58
N ASP A 356 6.12 43.29 7.75
CA ASP A 356 5.60 43.91 6.53
C ASP A 356 4.57 45.03 6.78
N GLY A 357 4.00 45.15 7.99
CA GLY A 357 2.95 46.12 8.33
C GLY A 357 1.55 45.80 7.75
N PHE A 358 1.45 44.72 6.96
CA PHE A 358 0.22 44.31 6.28
C PHE A 358 -0.36 43.02 6.83
N THR A 359 0.47 42.19 7.47
CA THR A 359 0.05 40.90 7.99
C THR A 359 -0.28 41.03 9.47
N THR A 360 -1.55 40.91 9.83
CA THR A 360 -1.99 40.95 11.22
C THR A 360 -2.43 39.55 11.66
N THR A 361 -1.87 39.07 12.76
CA THR A 361 -2.11 37.72 13.29
C THR A 361 -2.69 37.78 14.70
N LEU A 362 -3.82 37.11 14.90
CA LEU A 362 -4.46 36.98 16.21
C LEU A 362 -3.95 35.76 16.94
N THR A 363 -3.63 35.96 18.21
CA THR A 363 -3.42 34.88 19.18
C THR A 363 -4.38 35.06 20.34
N LEU A 364 -5.24 34.06 20.57
CA LEU A 364 -6.10 34.00 21.76
C LEU A 364 -5.55 32.97 22.73
N GLY A 365 -5.30 33.38 23.97
CA GLY A 365 -4.67 32.53 24.97
C GLY A 365 -5.43 32.55 26.30
N MET A 366 -5.30 31.46 27.05
CA MET A 366 -5.80 31.33 28.42
C MET A 366 -4.75 30.57 29.24
N ALA A 367 -4.47 31.02 30.46
CA ALA A 367 -3.50 30.35 31.33
C ALA A 367 -4.16 29.58 32.48
N ARG A 368 -5.30 30.09 32.98
CA ARG A 368 -5.97 29.55 34.17
C ARG A 368 -7.09 28.58 33.81
N HIS A 369 -7.71 28.75 32.66
CA HIS A 369 -8.86 27.95 32.26
C HIS A 369 -8.62 27.18 30.96
N HIS A 370 -9.20 25.99 30.84
CA HIS A 370 -9.13 25.23 29.61
C HIS A 370 -10.05 25.85 28.54
N PRO A 371 -9.57 26.15 27.32
CA PRO A 371 -10.38 26.86 26.32
C PRO A 371 -11.69 26.17 25.94
N ALA A 372 -11.77 24.85 26.09
CA ALA A 372 -13.01 24.10 25.86
C ALA A 372 -14.16 24.50 26.81
N ILE A 373 -13.91 25.10 27.98
CA ILE A 373 -15.02 25.56 28.86
C ILE A 373 -15.84 26.67 28.21
N LEU A 374 -15.29 27.35 27.20
CA LEU A 374 -15.92 28.46 26.50
C LEU A 374 -17.00 28.02 25.50
N GLY A 375 -17.21 26.72 25.29
CA GLY A 375 -18.24 26.25 24.38
C GLY A 375 -17.87 26.44 22.89
N THR A 376 -18.83 26.96 22.14
CA THR A 376 -18.72 27.27 20.71
C THR A 376 -18.90 28.78 20.48
N PRO A 377 -17.91 29.60 20.89
CA PRO A 377 -18.08 31.03 20.91
C PRO A 377 -18.10 31.63 19.50
N ARG A 378 -18.92 32.66 19.36
CA ARG A 378 -18.84 33.67 18.32
C ARG A 378 -17.84 34.73 18.80
N ILE A 379 -16.79 34.95 18.01
CA ILE A 379 -15.74 35.90 18.34
C ILE A 379 -15.75 37.01 17.29
N GLU A 380 -15.89 38.25 17.74
CA GLU A 380 -15.87 39.43 16.90
C GLU A 380 -14.74 40.35 17.35
N LEU A 381 -14.03 40.94 16.40
CA LEU A 381 -13.02 41.94 16.65
C LEU A 381 -13.50 43.26 16.07
N GLU A 382 -13.36 44.33 16.84
CA GLU A 382 -13.69 45.68 16.43
C GLU A 382 -12.49 46.60 16.67
N SER A 383 -12.13 47.38 15.65
CA SER A 383 -11.05 48.36 15.73
C SER A 383 -11.33 49.54 14.82
N ASP A 384 -10.99 50.74 15.29
CA ASP A 384 -10.97 51.95 14.46
C ASP A 384 -9.66 52.01 13.68
N VAL A 385 -9.76 51.87 12.35
CA VAL A 385 -8.63 51.96 11.43
C VAL A 385 -8.89 53.14 10.50
N ASP A 386 -8.00 54.13 10.52
CA ASP A 386 -8.10 55.35 9.69
C ASP A 386 -9.40 56.16 9.88
N GLY A 387 -10.01 56.08 11.08
CA GLY A 387 -11.26 56.77 11.40
C GLY A 387 -12.53 56.03 10.97
N GLU A 388 -12.41 54.80 10.46
CA GLU A 388 -13.52 53.89 10.20
C GLU A 388 -13.50 52.70 11.17
N SER A 389 -14.62 52.45 11.85
CA SER A 389 -14.80 51.23 12.65
C SER A 389 -14.92 50.03 11.72
N ARG A 390 -14.03 49.05 11.91
CA ARG A 390 -14.03 47.79 11.19
C ARG A 390 -14.35 46.66 12.16
N THR A 391 -15.32 45.83 11.80
CA THR A 391 -15.69 44.63 12.56
C THR A 391 -15.39 43.37 11.75
N VAL A 392 -14.70 42.41 12.36
CA VAL A 392 -14.37 41.12 11.77
C VAL A 392 -14.97 40.01 12.61
N LEU A 393 -15.76 39.16 11.98
CA LEU A 393 -16.28 37.94 12.60
C LEU A 393 -15.32 36.78 12.36
N ILE A 394 -14.86 36.14 13.44
CA ILE A 394 -14.00 34.97 13.36
C ILE A 394 -14.86 33.71 13.37
N ASP A 395 -14.96 33.08 12.20
CA ASP A 395 -15.59 31.77 12.09
C ASP A 395 -14.60 30.66 12.46
N LEU A 396 -14.77 30.13 13.67
CA LEU A 396 -13.95 29.03 14.19
C LEU A 396 -14.11 27.72 13.40
N ASP A 397 -15.20 27.54 12.65
CA ASP A 397 -15.44 26.32 11.86
C ASP A 397 -14.69 26.35 10.50
N HIS A 398 -14.25 27.52 10.04
CA HIS A 398 -13.54 27.72 8.77
C HIS A 398 -12.03 27.99 8.90
N LEU A 399 -11.46 27.87 10.11
CA LEU A 399 -10.05 28.19 10.41
C LEU A 399 -9.02 27.49 9.53
N ASN A 400 -9.29 26.25 9.12
CA ASN A 400 -8.35 25.46 8.30
C ASN A 400 -8.11 26.07 6.91
N GLN A 401 -9.01 26.92 6.40
CA GLN A 401 -8.86 27.56 5.08
C GLN A 401 -8.04 28.87 5.15
N SER A 402 -7.97 29.52 6.32
CA SER A 402 -7.33 30.83 6.52
C SER A 402 -5.94 30.77 7.17
N GLY A 403 -5.40 29.56 7.40
CA GLY A 403 -4.08 29.35 7.97
C GLY A 403 -4.00 29.46 9.50
N GLY A 404 -5.13 29.65 10.19
CA GLY A 404 -5.20 29.60 11.64
C GLY A 404 -5.26 28.15 12.14
N VAL A 405 -4.60 27.87 13.27
CA VAL A 405 -4.68 26.56 13.93
C VAL A 405 -5.43 26.73 15.24
N LEU A 406 -6.57 26.03 15.36
CA LEU A 406 -7.26 25.83 16.63
C LEU A 406 -6.53 24.70 17.36
N HIS A 407 -5.72 25.06 18.36
CA HIS A 407 -4.99 24.11 19.19
C HIS A 407 -5.62 24.07 20.58
N TYR A 408 -6.36 23.02 20.88
CA TYR A 408 -6.72 22.77 22.26
C TYR A 408 -5.61 21.94 22.90
N PRO A 409 -4.82 22.52 23.83
CA PRO A 409 -3.77 21.76 24.50
C PRO A 409 -4.40 20.62 25.29
N SER A 410 -3.71 19.49 25.39
CA SER A 410 -4.11 18.47 26.38
C SER A 410 -4.04 19.08 27.78
N ILE A 411 -4.83 18.58 28.75
CA ILE A 411 -4.80 19.11 30.13
C ILE A 411 -3.39 19.05 30.73
N GLU A 412 -2.66 17.99 30.45
CA GLU A 412 -1.27 17.82 30.89
C GLU A 412 -0.35 18.86 30.22
N GLU A 413 -0.55 19.13 28.94
CA GLU A 413 0.16 20.20 28.21
C GLU A 413 -0.17 21.57 28.78
N GLN A 414 -1.44 21.85 29.08
CA GLN A 414 -1.88 23.09 29.71
C GLN A 414 -1.28 23.26 31.10
N ARG A 415 -1.31 22.24 31.96
CA ARG A 415 -0.70 22.30 33.29
C ARG A 415 0.81 22.53 33.21
N ARG A 416 1.48 21.90 32.24
CA ARG A 416 2.93 22.10 31.99
C ARG A 416 3.23 23.50 31.45
N THR A 417 2.41 24.03 30.55
CA THR A 417 2.59 25.39 30.03
C THR A 417 2.27 26.43 31.08
N THR A 418 1.20 26.30 31.87
CA THR A 418 0.93 27.18 33.02
C THR A 418 2.07 27.15 34.04
N ALA A 419 2.70 25.98 34.27
CA ALA A 419 3.86 25.86 35.16
C ALA A 419 5.14 26.51 34.60
N ARG A 420 5.36 26.45 33.27
CA ARG A 420 6.52 27.06 32.59
C ARG A 420 6.33 28.55 32.27
N ASN A 421 5.10 29.01 32.06
CA ASN A 421 4.76 30.37 31.62
C ASN A 421 4.73 31.41 32.75
N ARG A 422 5.36 31.14 33.90
CA ARG A 422 5.72 32.23 34.82
C ARG A 422 6.68 33.24 34.15
N GLU A 423 7.30 32.88 33.03
CA GLU A 423 8.12 33.75 32.17
C GLU A 423 7.60 33.80 30.72
N GLY A 424 6.44 34.42 30.49
CA GLY A 424 6.32 35.51 29.51
C GLY A 424 6.36 35.28 27.98
N ASP A 425 5.94 34.15 27.39
CA ASP A 425 5.65 34.14 25.93
C ASP A 425 4.33 33.44 25.53
N PRO A 426 3.22 34.21 25.43
CA PRO A 426 1.92 33.69 25.01
C PRO A 426 1.85 33.27 23.53
N SER A 427 2.83 33.60 22.67
CA SER A 427 2.82 33.21 21.23
C SER A 427 2.86 31.69 21.06
N LYS A 428 3.47 30.99 22.02
CA LYS A 428 3.66 29.55 21.97
C LYS A 428 2.54 28.74 22.60
N ASN A 429 1.51 29.40 23.17
CA ASN A 429 0.52 28.77 24.06
C ASN A 429 -0.95 29.18 23.85
N GLY A 430 -1.28 29.99 22.84
CA GLY A 430 -2.67 30.31 22.50
C GLY A 430 -3.47 29.10 22.00
N PHE A 431 -4.79 29.11 22.20
CA PHE A 431 -5.69 28.09 21.64
C PHE A 431 -6.15 28.43 20.22
N LEU A 432 -6.10 29.70 19.85
CA LEU A 432 -6.14 30.15 18.47
C LEU A 432 -4.81 30.82 18.18
N ARG A 433 -4.07 30.33 17.17
CA ARG A 433 -2.75 30.88 16.81
C ARG A 433 -2.66 31.23 15.34
N GLY A 434 -2.00 32.36 15.09
CA GLY A 434 -1.61 32.77 13.74
C GLY A 434 -2.80 33.03 12.82
N TYR A 435 -3.99 33.27 13.35
CA TYR A 435 -5.16 33.56 12.53
C TYR A 435 -4.97 34.91 11.85
N ARG A 436 -4.83 34.90 10.53
CA ARG A 436 -4.56 36.11 9.75
C ARG A 436 -5.84 36.90 9.54
N ILE A 437 -5.79 38.19 9.84
CA ILE A 437 -6.92 39.12 9.69
C ILE A 437 -6.52 40.23 8.71
N PRO A 438 -6.69 40.03 7.39
CA PRO A 438 -6.26 41.00 6.39
C PRO A 438 -7.00 42.36 6.48
N GLU A 439 -8.17 42.39 7.12
CA GLU A 439 -9.00 43.59 7.28
C GLU A 439 -8.38 44.62 8.23
N PHE A 440 -7.45 44.21 9.10
CA PHE A 440 -6.77 45.06 10.07
C PHE A 440 -5.32 45.38 9.66
N HIS A 441 -5.13 45.94 8.47
CA HIS A 441 -3.86 46.52 8.04
C HIS A 441 -3.67 47.94 8.59
N GLY A 442 -2.42 48.37 8.82
CA GLY A 442 -2.12 49.75 9.22
C GLY A 442 -2.30 50.07 10.70
N LEU A 443 -2.57 49.06 11.55
CA LEU A 443 -2.65 49.26 13.00
C LEU A 443 -1.29 49.66 13.58
N SER A 444 -1.30 50.66 14.47
CA SER A 444 -0.10 51.08 15.20
C SER A 444 0.10 50.25 16.47
N GLU A 445 1.36 50.00 16.81
CA GLU A 445 1.73 49.38 18.08
C GLU A 445 1.20 50.19 19.26
N GLY A 446 0.62 49.51 20.24
CA GLY A 446 -0.04 50.14 21.39
C GLY A 446 -1.52 50.48 21.18
N THR A 447 -2.06 50.32 19.97
CA THR A 447 -3.52 50.32 19.75
C THR A 447 -4.15 49.17 20.53
N ARG A 448 -5.37 49.39 21.04
CA ARG A 448 -6.18 48.35 21.67
C ARG A 448 -7.33 47.99 20.75
N ILE A 449 -7.62 46.71 20.66
CA ILE A 449 -8.71 46.17 19.85
C ILE A 449 -9.73 45.58 20.77
N THR A 450 -10.98 45.91 20.49
CA THR A 450 -12.11 45.36 21.19
C THR A 450 -12.38 43.95 20.67
N LEU A 451 -12.27 42.96 21.56
CA LEU A 451 -12.68 41.59 21.30
C LEU A 451 -14.01 41.34 22.01
N ARG A 452 -15.04 41.07 21.22
CA ARG A 452 -16.35 40.62 21.70
C ARG A 452 -16.44 39.11 21.63
N PHE A 453 -16.86 38.53 22.72
CA PHE A 453 -17.01 37.10 22.89
C PHE A 453 -18.46 36.80 23.26
N ASP A 454 -19.11 35.91 22.52
CA ASP A 454 -20.46 35.43 22.84
C ASP A 454 -20.56 33.92 22.64
N SER A 455 -20.81 33.19 23.73
CA SER A 455 -21.01 31.74 23.72
C SER A 455 -22.38 31.33 24.26
N ASN A 456 -23.33 32.27 24.32
CA ASN A 456 -24.69 31.97 24.79
C ASN A 456 -25.46 31.05 23.84
N ASP A 457 -25.17 31.12 22.53
CA ASP A 457 -25.70 30.19 21.53
C ASP A 457 -24.83 28.91 21.50
N LEU A 458 -24.79 28.24 22.66
CA LEU A 458 -23.98 27.04 22.85
C LEU A 458 -24.53 25.88 22.02
N ASP A 459 -23.79 25.50 21.00
CA ASP A 459 -24.03 24.27 20.28
C ASP A 459 -23.28 23.13 20.97
N LEU A 460 -24.00 22.42 21.85
CA LEU A 460 -23.47 21.28 22.61
C LEU A 460 -22.91 20.17 21.71
N PHE A 461 -23.45 20.00 20.50
CA PHE A 461 -22.98 19.01 19.54
C PHE A 461 -21.62 19.41 18.97
N LYS A 462 -21.49 20.66 18.52
CA LYS A 462 -20.21 21.21 18.05
C LYS A 462 -19.16 21.26 19.16
N TRP A 463 -19.57 21.59 20.38
CA TRP A 463 -18.69 21.59 21.55
C TRP A 463 -18.14 20.19 21.86
N ALA A 464 -19.00 19.18 21.94
CA ALA A 464 -18.60 17.81 22.25
C ALA A 464 -17.59 17.29 21.22
N GLY A 465 -17.83 17.53 19.93
CA GLY A 465 -16.86 17.20 18.87
C GLY A 465 -15.53 17.96 18.97
N ARG A 466 -15.49 19.16 19.56
CA ARG A 466 -14.21 19.88 19.84
C ARG A 466 -13.47 19.25 21.01
N VAL A 467 -14.20 18.90 22.07
CA VAL A 467 -13.66 18.33 23.32
C VAL A 467 -13.10 16.92 23.09
N ASP A 468 -13.81 16.08 22.34
CA ASP A 468 -13.37 14.74 21.92
C ASP A 468 -11.99 14.78 21.23
N ARG A 469 -11.78 15.72 20.30
CA ARG A 469 -10.49 15.90 19.60
C ARG A 469 -9.35 16.38 20.50
N SER A 470 -9.68 17.19 21.51
CA SER A 470 -8.70 17.92 22.32
C SER A 470 -8.05 17.08 23.39
N ALA A 471 -8.84 16.26 24.09
CA ALA A 471 -8.33 15.60 25.29
C ALA A 471 -7.79 14.18 25.04
N ARG A 472 -7.74 13.70 23.79
CA ARG A 472 -7.45 12.29 23.50
C ARG A 472 -8.27 11.36 24.41
N PHE A 473 -9.56 11.64 24.59
CA PHE A 473 -10.45 10.80 25.39
C PHE A 473 -10.47 9.40 24.80
N GLY A 474 -9.76 8.46 25.43
CA GLY A 474 -9.31 7.29 24.67
C GLY A 474 -8.78 6.08 25.44
N GLU A 475 -8.52 6.17 26.74
CA GLU A 475 -8.33 4.94 27.53
C GLU A 475 -9.66 4.57 28.21
N PRO A 476 -10.06 3.28 28.20
CA PRO A 476 -11.22 2.85 28.97
C PRO A 476 -11.01 3.26 30.45
N GLY A 477 -11.95 4.04 31.00
CA GLY A 477 -11.91 4.48 32.40
C GLY A 477 -11.36 5.88 32.67
N ILE A 478 -10.93 6.64 31.65
CA ILE A 478 -10.64 8.07 31.83
C ILE A 478 -11.97 8.85 31.77
N ALA A 479 -12.49 9.21 32.94
CA ALA A 479 -13.61 10.12 33.06
C ALA A 479 -13.27 11.47 32.40
N ILE A 480 -14.28 12.17 31.85
CA ILE A 480 -14.13 13.57 31.47
C ILE A 480 -13.55 14.28 32.71
N PRO A 481 -12.38 14.94 32.60
CA PRO A 481 -11.79 15.75 33.62
C PRO A 481 -12.88 16.65 34.19
N PRO A 482 -13.00 16.78 35.52
CA PRO A 482 -14.02 17.62 36.13
C PRO A 482 -14.00 19.08 35.61
N GLU A 483 -12.84 19.51 35.10
CA GLU A 483 -12.61 20.80 34.48
C GLU A 483 -13.34 20.98 33.13
N LEU A 484 -13.66 19.87 32.44
CA LEU A 484 -14.33 19.81 31.14
C LEU A 484 -15.77 19.30 31.24
N SER A 485 -16.21 18.87 32.42
CA SER A 485 -17.60 18.49 32.66
C SER A 485 -18.53 19.69 32.79
N VAL A 486 -18.00 20.92 32.79
CA VAL A 486 -18.78 22.16 32.90
C VAL A 486 -18.48 23.08 31.72
N VAL A 487 -19.51 23.46 30.97
CA VAL A 487 -19.43 24.53 29.96
C VAL A 487 -19.99 25.82 30.54
N ARG A 488 -19.27 26.91 30.31
CA ARG A 488 -19.56 28.24 30.86
C ARG A 488 -19.89 29.20 29.72
N PRO A 489 -21.16 29.25 29.27
CA PRO A 489 -21.57 30.22 28.28
C PRO A 489 -21.44 31.62 28.89
N CYS A 490 -20.58 32.42 28.28
CA CYS A 490 -20.25 33.76 28.69
C CYS A 490 -20.40 34.74 27.53
N ARG A 491 -20.75 35.98 27.87
CA ARG A 491 -20.70 37.12 26.97
C ARG A 491 -19.92 38.25 27.64
N PHE A 492 -18.85 38.68 27.00
CA PHE A 492 -18.02 39.78 27.49
C PHE A 492 -17.29 40.48 26.35
N GLU A 493 -16.78 41.67 26.68
CA GLU A 493 -15.99 42.51 25.80
C GLU A 493 -14.68 42.83 26.52
N ILE A 494 -13.55 42.60 25.85
CA ILE A 494 -12.20 42.81 26.40
C ILE A 494 -11.33 43.58 25.41
N GLU A 495 -10.31 44.27 25.91
CA GLU A 495 -9.36 45.03 25.08
C GLU A 495 -8.00 44.36 24.99
N ILE A 496 -7.66 43.83 23.82
CA ILE A 496 -6.37 43.17 23.59
C ILE A 496 -5.36 44.14 22.94
N PRO A 497 -4.07 44.06 23.32
CA PRO A 497 -3.05 44.96 22.76
C PRO A 497 -2.60 44.53 21.36
N VAL A 498 -2.28 45.53 20.53
CA VAL A 498 -1.56 45.37 19.26
C VAL A 498 -0.06 45.50 19.51
N LEU A 499 0.68 44.44 19.18
CA LEU A 499 2.13 44.36 19.31
C LEU A 499 2.79 44.26 17.94
N LYS A 500 4.02 44.74 17.81
CA LYS A 500 4.82 44.54 16.60
C LYS A 500 5.54 43.19 16.65
N SER A 501 5.61 42.48 15.54
CA SER A 501 6.43 41.26 15.45
C SER A 501 7.90 41.65 15.59
N HIS A 502 8.59 41.02 16.54
CA HIS A 502 10.05 40.99 16.59
C HIS A 502 10.46 39.66 15.96
N ASP A 503 10.59 39.64 14.63
CA ASP A 503 11.15 38.47 13.95
C ASP A 503 12.62 38.24 14.35
#